data_AF-A0A6B3MNU0-F1
#
_entry.id   AF-A0A6B3MNU0-F1
#
_cell.length_a   1.000
_cell.length_b   1.000
_cell.length_c   1.000
_cell.angle_alpha   90.00
_cell.angle_beta   90.00
_cell.angle_gamma   90.00
#
_symmetry.space_group_name_H-M   'P 1'
#
loop_
_entity.id
_entity.type
_entity.pdbx_description
1 polymer ?
#
loop_
_entity_poly.entity_id
_entity_poly.type
_entity_poly.pdbx_seq_one_letter_code
_entity_poly.pdbx_strand_id
1 'polypeptide(L)'
;MSSKSGKFWIIPVFNHLPQITKGTRGPKGKWRTSRPPALATINVNRNRIGSNNGKLPEDRQPVISVKRSGNNLYGNQIEILGPCRIVYQPDHPLRCGARLWIETFSDVHFIGGSFPASV
;
A
#
# COMPACT_ATOMS: atom_id res chain seq x y z
N MET A 1 -18.55 10.07 -26.74
CA MET A 1 -18.56 11.53 -27.02
C MET A 1 -19.08 12.25 -25.79
N SER A 2 -18.39 13.29 -25.30
CA SER A 2 -18.91 14.15 -24.24
C SER A 2 -19.96 15.10 -24.81
N SER A 3 -21.04 15.36 -24.07
CA SER A 3 -22.07 16.34 -24.44
C SER A 3 -22.05 17.52 -23.48
N LYS A 4 -22.55 18.68 -23.91
CA LYS A 4 -22.63 19.88 -23.08
C LYS A 4 -24.09 20.12 -22.69
N SER A 5 -24.35 20.26 -21.40
CA SER A 5 -25.66 20.67 -20.87
C SER A 5 -25.48 21.93 -20.03
N GLY A 6 -25.93 23.07 -20.56
CA GLY A 6 -25.69 24.39 -19.96
C GLY A 6 -24.20 24.68 -19.74
N LYS A 7 -23.80 24.84 -18.47
CA LYS A 7 -22.40 25.10 -18.07
C LYS A 7 -21.58 23.82 -17.81
N PHE A 8 -22.20 22.65 -17.89
CA PHE A 8 -21.56 21.38 -17.53
C PHE A 8 -21.24 20.54 -18.76
N TRP A 9 -20.10 19.83 -18.69
CA TRP A 9 -19.75 18.79 -19.63
C TRP A 9 -20.14 17.43 -19.03
N ILE A 10 -20.99 16.70 -19.73
CA ILE A 10 -21.40 15.35 -19.40
C ILE A 10 -20.45 14.40 -20.13
N ILE A 11 -19.67 13.64 -19.36
CA ILE A 11 -18.70 12.67 -19.89
C ILE A 11 -19.27 11.27 -19.64
N PRO A 12 -19.61 10.50 -20.69
CA PRO A 12 -20.07 9.13 -20.50
C PRO A 12 -18.95 8.26 -19.93
N VAL A 13 -19.27 7.50 -18.89
CA VAL A 13 -18.37 6.55 -18.25
C VAL A 13 -18.66 5.14 -18.76
N PHE A 14 -17.60 4.34 -18.96
CA PHE A 14 -17.68 2.93 -19.29
C PHE A 14 -16.88 2.16 -18.23
N ASN A 15 -17.48 1.16 -17.58
CA ASN A 15 -16.92 0.49 -16.40
C ASN A 15 -16.46 1.48 -15.29
N HIS A 16 -17.29 2.49 -15.00
CA HIS A 16 -17.00 3.55 -14.01
C HIS A 16 -15.81 4.47 -14.36
N LEU A 17 -15.24 4.37 -15.57
CA LEU A 17 -14.11 5.18 -16.00
C LEU A 17 -14.47 6.03 -17.23
N PRO A 18 -14.00 7.29 -17.31
CA PRO A 18 -14.16 8.08 -18.53
C PRO A 18 -13.28 7.48 -19.65
N GLN A 19 -13.86 7.31 -20.83
CA GLN A 19 -13.12 6.86 -22.00
C GLN A 19 -12.37 8.05 -22.61
N ILE A 20 -11.06 8.11 -22.42
CA ILE A 20 -10.20 9.21 -22.90
C ILE A 20 -9.42 8.74 -24.13
N THR A 21 -9.63 9.40 -25.28
CA THR A 21 -8.83 9.19 -26.49
C THR A 21 -7.82 10.33 -26.63
N LYS A 22 -6.55 10.03 -26.90
CA LYS A 22 -5.53 11.08 -27.11
C LYS A 22 -5.83 11.84 -28.39
N GLY A 23 -6.02 13.16 -28.30
CA GLY A 23 -6.10 14.02 -29.47
C GLY A 23 -4.76 14.11 -30.21
N THR A 24 -4.80 14.28 -31.53
CA THR A 24 -3.62 14.43 -32.40
C THR A 24 -3.09 15.86 -32.47
N ARG A 25 -3.91 16.87 -32.14
CA ARG A 25 -3.54 18.29 -32.15
C ARG A 25 -3.54 18.87 -30.74
N GLY A 26 -2.68 19.87 -30.52
CA GLY A 26 -2.55 20.59 -29.25
C GLY A 26 -1.48 19.99 -28.32
N PRO A 27 -1.22 20.66 -27.18
CA PRO A 27 -0.23 20.20 -26.20
C PRO A 27 -0.61 18.81 -25.68
N LYS A 28 0.35 17.88 -25.65
CA LYS A 28 0.14 16.57 -25.05
C LYS A 28 -0.30 16.75 -23.60
N GLY A 29 -1.42 16.14 -23.22
CA GLY A 29 -1.87 16.15 -21.82
C GLY A 29 -0.79 15.58 -20.91
N LYS A 30 -0.40 16.33 -19.88
CA LYS A 30 0.56 15.90 -18.84
C LYS A 30 -0.10 14.99 -17.79
N TRP A 31 -0.98 14.08 -18.23
CA TRP A 31 -1.62 13.13 -17.33
C TRP A 31 -0.53 12.28 -16.65
N ARG A 32 -0.70 11.97 -15.36
CA ARG A 32 0.19 11.05 -14.66
C ARG A 32 0.11 9.68 -15.33
N THR A 33 1.11 9.37 -16.17
CA THR A 33 1.29 8.08 -16.82
C THR A 33 2.07 7.09 -15.95
N SER A 34 2.62 7.55 -14.82
CA SER A 34 3.29 6.70 -13.84
C SER A 34 2.28 5.70 -13.25
N ARG A 35 2.71 4.44 -13.12
CA ARG A 35 1.91 3.44 -12.41
C ARG A 35 1.56 3.98 -11.02
N PRO A 36 0.30 3.85 -10.56
CA PRO A 36 -0.05 4.18 -9.20
C PRO A 36 0.89 3.40 -8.26
N PRO A 37 1.32 4.01 -7.14
CA PRO A 37 2.15 3.31 -6.18
C PRO A 37 1.45 2.02 -5.76
N ALA A 38 2.22 0.93 -5.65
CA ALA A 38 1.66 -0.30 -5.14
C ALA A 38 1.26 -0.12 -3.68
N LEU A 39 0.08 -0.64 -3.32
CA LEU A 39 -0.41 -0.66 -1.95
C LEU A 39 0.60 -1.41 -1.07
N ALA A 40 1.02 -0.77 0.02
CA ALA A 40 1.79 -1.41 1.07
C ALA A 40 0.85 -1.93 2.15
N THR A 41 1.03 -3.20 2.52
CA THR A 41 0.33 -3.83 3.65
C THR A 41 1.33 -4.03 4.78
N ILE A 42 1.07 -3.39 5.91
CA ILE A 42 1.94 -3.39 7.09
C ILE A 42 1.25 -4.20 8.18
N ASN A 43 1.96 -5.14 8.77
CA ASN A 43 1.45 -6.01 9.82
C ASN A 43 2.41 -6.06 11.02
N VAL A 44 1.84 -6.12 12.22
CA VAL A 44 2.58 -6.35 13.46
C VAL A 44 2.47 -7.84 13.80
N ASN A 45 3.59 -8.56 13.74
CA ASN A 45 3.61 -10.01 13.88
C ASN A 45 3.56 -10.43 15.36
N ARG A 46 2.34 -10.72 15.86
CA ARG A 46 2.11 -11.19 17.24
C ARG A 46 2.91 -12.44 17.61
N ASN A 47 3.15 -13.34 16.65
CA ASN A 47 3.85 -14.60 16.92
C ASN A 47 5.32 -14.31 17.21
N ARG A 48 5.96 -13.41 16.45
CA ARG A 48 7.32 -12.96 16.73
C ARG A 48 7.43 -12.20 18.04
N ILE A 49 6.44 -11.36 18.38
CA ILE A 49 6.39 -10.70 19.69
C ILE A 49 6.39 -11.73 20.81
N GLY A 50 5.49 -12.72 20.75
CA GLY A 50 5.43 -13.80 21.74
C GLY A 50 6.74 -14.57 21.84
N SER A 51 7.32 -14.98 20.71
CA SER A 51 8.59 -15.72 20.67
C SER A 51 9.79 -14.90 21.15
N ASN A 52 9.77 -13.58 21.02
CA ASN A 52 10.86 -12.70 21.44
C ASN A 52 10.93 -12.50 22.96
N ASN A 53 9.83 -12.71 23.69
CA ASN A 53 9.75 -12.45 25.13
C ASN A 53 10.77 -13.26 25.95
N GLY A 54 11.08 -14.48 25.53
CA GLY A 54 12.05 -15.36 26.20
C GLY A 54 13.47 -15.28 25.63
N LYS A 55 13.75 -14.36 24.71
CA LYS A 55 15.02 -14.29 23.99
C LYS A 55 15.90 -13.14 24.45
N LEU A 56 17.21 -13.37 24.38
CA LEU A 56 18.22 -12.32 24.51
C LEU A 56 18.03 -11.26 23.43
N PRO A 57 18.41 -10.00 23.67
CA PRO A 57 18.25 -8.91 22.70
C PRO A 57 18.80 -9.23 21.31
N GLU A 58 19.97 -9.88 21.20
CA GLU A 58 20.57 -10.28 19.92
C GLU A 58 19.76 -11.33 19.13
N ASP A 59 18.97 -12.17 19.80
CA ASP A 59 18.21 -13.26 19.17
C ASP A 59 16.77 -12.85 18.77
N ARG A 60 16.37 -11.61 19.10
CA ARG A 60 15.03 -11.11 18.82
C ARG A 60 14.86 -10.80 17.34
N GLN A 61 13.76 -11.30 16.78
CA GLN A 61 13.44 -11.06 15.39
C GLN A 61 12.60 -9.79 15.21
N PRO A 62 12.76 -9.05 14.09
CA PRO A 62 11.94 -7.88 13.81
C PRO A 62 10.47 -8.24 13.66
N VAL A 63 9.58 -7.42 14.22
CA VAL A 63 8.16 -7.75 14.38
C VAL A 63 7.25 -7.03 13.38
N ILE A 64 7.69 -5.94 12.78
CA ILE A 64 6.90 -5.20 11.79
C ILE A 64 7.26 -5.71 10.40
N SER A 65 6.26 -6.16 9.64
CA SER A 65 6.42 -6.58 8.25
C SER A 65 5.75 -5.60 7.31
N VAL A 66 6.43 -5.19 6.25
CA VAL A 66 5.91 -4.34 5.17
C VAL A 66 5.93 -5.15 3.88
N LYS A 67 4.74 -5.46 3.35
CA LYS A 67 4.57 -6.14 2.08
C LYS A 67 4.19 -5.14 0.99
N ARG A 68 4.99 -5.02 -0.07
CA ARG A 68 4.72 -4.12 -1.21
C ARG A 68 5.22 -4.76 -2.50
N SER A 69 4.38 -4.79 -3.54
CA SER A 69 4.74 -5.32 -4.87
C SER A 69 5.35 -6.75 -4.85
N GLY A 70 4.92 -7.60 -3.92
CA GLY A 70 5.45 -8.97 -3.77
C GLY A 70 6.65 -9.09 -2.84
N ASN A 71 7.36 -7.99 -2.55
CA ASN A 71 8.45 -7.98 -1.56
C ASN A 71 7.88 -7.96 -0.14
N ASN A 72 8.57 -8.62 0.79
CA ASN A 72 8.24 -8.63 2.21
C ASN A 72 9.48 -8.32 3.04
N LEU A 73 9.51 -7.13 3.64
CA LEU A 73 10.61 -6.65 4.46
C LEU A 73 10.17 -6.54 5.92
N TYR A 74 11.10 -6.77 6.83
CA TYR A 74 10.89 -6.68 8.27
C TYR A 74 11.78 -5.63 8.90
N GLY A 75 11.30 -5.02 9.98
CA GLY A 75 12.09 -4.14 10.83
C GLY A 75 11.49 -3.96 12.22
N ASN A 76 12.20 -3.21 13.05
CA ASN A 76 11.79 -2.91 14.43
C ASN A 76 11.00 -1.61 14.53
N GLN A 77 11.25 -0.68 13.61
CA GLN A 77 10.61 0.62 13.57
C GLN A 77 10.44 1.05 12.12
N ILE A 78 9.29 1.66 11.82
CA ILE A 78 8.99 2.24 10.51
C ILE A 78 8.36 3.61 10.67
N GLU A 79 8.50 4.42 9.63
CA GLU A 79 7.81 5.70 9.47
C GLU A 79 6.98 5.67 8.18
N ILE A 80 5.73 6.15 8.25
CA ILE A 80 4.83 6.26 7.09
C ILE A 80 4.73 7.74 6.74
N LEU A 81 5.24 8.12 5.56
CA LEU A 81 5.32 9.53 5.12
C LEU A 81 4.05 9.99 4.40
N GLY A 82 2.89 9.76 5.03
CA GLY A 82 1.62 10.19 4.47
C GLY A 82 0.41 9.45 5.03
N PRO A 83 -0.76 9.59 4.39
CA PRO A 83 -2.00 8.97 4.87
C PRO A 83 -1.89 7.45 4.88
N CYS A 84 -2.54 6.85 5.87
CA CYS A 84 -2.70 5.40 6.00
C CYS A 84 -4.10 5.07 6.52
N ARG A 85 -4.47 3.80 6.38
CA ARG A 85 -5.71 3.25 6.92
C ARG A 85 -5.38 2.08 7.81
N ILE A 86 -5.98 2.02 9.00
CA ILE A 86 -5.95 0.85 9.85
C ILE A 86 -7.20 0.02 9.54
N VAL A 87 -7.01 -1.26 9.24
CA VAL A 87 -8.07 -2.18 8.82
C VAL A 87 -8.15 -3.33 9.81
N TYR A 88 -9.34 -3.55 10.38
CA TYR A 88 -9.67 -4.73 11.16
C TYR A 88 -10.74 -5.54 10.41
N GLN A 89 -10.45 -6.79 10.08
CA GLN A 89 -11.33 -7.68 9.33
C GLN A 89 -11.16 -9.13 9.83
N PRO A 90 -11.99 -9.56 10.80
CA PRO A 90 -11.83 -10.85 11.46
C PRO A 90 -12.23 -12.05 10.58
N ASP A 91 -13.28 -11.89 9.75
CA ASP A 91 -13.88 -12.97 8.96
C ASP A 91 -13.16 -13.22 7.62
N HIS A 92 -12.41 -12.23 7.15
CA HIS A 92 -11.62 -12.31 5.92
C HIS A 92 -10.21 -11.79 6.17
N PRO A 93 -9.38 -12.57 6.90
CA PRO A 93 -8.00 -12.18 7.19
C PRO A 93 -7.15 -12.15 5.92
N LEU A 94 -6.02 -11.45 5.99
CA LEU A 94 -4.97 -11.54 4.97
C LEU A 94 -4.45 -12.98 4.84
N ARG A 95 -3.82 -13.31 3.71
CA ARG A 95 -3.24 -14.65 3.47
C ARG A 95 -2.25 -15.10 4.56
N CYS A 96 -1.62 -14.18 5.27
CA CYS A 96 -0.73 -14.48 6.40
C CYS A 96 -1.46 -14.72 7.74
N GLY A 97 -2.80 -14.67 7.77
CA GLY A 97 -3.63 -14.81 8.97
C GLY A 97 -3.85 -13.53 9.77
N ALA A 98 -3.27 -12.40 9.34
CA ALA A 98 -3.47 -11.11 10.01
C ALA A 98 -4.92 -10.64 9.85
N ARG A 99 -5.55 -10.28 10.98
CA ARG A 99 -6.90 -9.72 11.06
C ARG A 99 -6.90 -8.20 11.26
N LEU A 100 -5.79 -7.64 11.71
CA LEU A 100 -5.56 -6.21 11.86
C LEU A 100 -4.29 -5.86 11.09
N TRP A 101 -4.35 -4.88 10.21
CA TRP A 101 -3.20 -4.40 9.47
C TRP A 101 -3.34 -2.92 9.12
N ILE A 102 -2.26 -2.34 8.61
CA ILE A 102 -2.23 -0.96 8.14
C ILE A 102 -1.98 -0.99 6.63
N GLU A 103 -2.72 -0.19 5.88
CA GLU A 103 -2.56 -0.04 4.43
C GLU A 103 -2.19 1.39 4.08
N THR A 104 -1.28 1.55 3.13
CA THR A 104 -0.90 2.87 2.65
C THR A 104 -0.38 2.83 1.22
N PHE A 105 -0.63 3.91 0.48
CA PHE A 105 0.01 4.18 -0.81
C PHE A 105 1.24 5.07 -0.66
N SER A 106 1.45 5.64 0.54
CA SER A 106 2.56 6.52 0.89
C SER A 106 3.85 5.73 1.03
N ASP A 107 4.97 6.45 1.07
CA ASP A 107 6.27 5.83 1.28
C ASP A 107 6.48 5.43 2.74
N VAL A 108 7.21 4.33 2.91
CA VAL A 108 7.48 3.71 4.20
C VAL A 108 8.98 3.55 4.35
N HIS A 109 9.54 4.11 5.42
CA HIS A 109 10.97 4.02 5.73
C HIS A 109 11.19 3.14 6.95
N PHE A 110 12.22 2.30 6.89
CA PHE A 110 12.67 1.54 8.04
C PHE A 110 13.72 2.33 8.81
N ILE A 111 13.49 2.51 10.11
CA ILE A 111 14.46 3.13 11.01
C ILE A 111 15.35 2.02 11.57
N GLY A 112 16.67 2.14 11.42
CA GLY A 112 17.63 1.12 11.84
C GLY A 112 17.79 -0.07 10.88
N GLY A 113 17.25 0.03 9.66
CA GLY A 113 17.43 -0.96 8.59
C GLY A 113 16.26 -1.94 8.43
N SER A 114 16.29 -2.70 7.32
CA SER A 114 15.27 -3.69 6.97
C SER A 114 15.89 -5.03 6.62
N PHE A 115 15.20 -6.11 6.97
CA PHE A 115 15.62 -7.48 6.71
C PHE A 115 14.61 -8.16 5.80
N PRO A 116 15.03 -8.89 4.75
CA PRO A 116 14.09 -9.69 3.97
C PRO A 116 13.43 -10.75 4.86
N ALA A 117 12.22 -11.19 4.50
CA ALA A 117 11.67 -12.40 5.09
C ALA A 117 12.67 -13.54 4.88
N SER A 118 13.12 -14.16 5.97
CA SER A 118 13.94 -15.37 5.92
C SER A 118 13.20 -16.42 5.08
N VAL A 119 13.86 -16.90 4.02
CA VAL A 119 13.42 -18.09 3.25
C VAL A 119 13.49 -19.33 4.14
#